data_AF-A0A2G9U8L8-F1
#
_entry.id   AF-A0A2G9U8L8-F1
#
_cell.length_a   1.000
_cell.length_b   1.000
_cell.length_c   1.000
_cell.angle_alpha   90.00
_cell.angle_beta   90.00
_cell.angle_gamma   90.00
#
_symmetry.space_group_name_H-M   'P 1'
#
loop_
_entity.id
_entity.type
_entity.pdbx_description
1 polymer ?
#
loop_
_entity_poly.entity_id
_entity_poly.type
_entity_poly.pdbx_seq_one_letter_code
_entity_poly.pdbx_strand_id
1 'polypeptide(L)'
;MSIIALLGQHRRFEVLDFCYHLHRIQKFDGKDETVNGVRLGRMVERIRRFQLLNSQILVILGNFLTASEELEEEHVREFMPPTHPSLTGQYPVES
;
A
#
# COMPACT_ATOMS: atom_id res chain seq x y z
N MET A 1 -2.02 -9.31 -8.21
CA MET A 1 -2.76 -8.12 -7.73
C MET A 1 -4.21 -8.41 -7.35
N SER A 2 -4.91 -9.36 -7.98
CA SER A 2 -6.33 -9.65 -7.68
C SER A 2 -6.62 -9.98 -6.21
N ILE A 3 -5.87 -10.90 -5.60
CA ILE A 3 -6.04 -11.23 -4.16
C ILE A 3 -5.81 -10.00 -3.28
N ILE A 4 -4.74 -9.23 -3.55
CA ILE A 4 -4.41 -8.00 -2.78
C ILE A 4 -5.54 -6.96 -2.90
N ALA A 5 -6.11 -6.81 -4.10
CA ALA A 5 -7.20 -5.86 -4.37
C ALA A 5 -8.50 -6.29 -3.66
N LEU A 6 -8.90 -7.56 -3.79
CA LEU A 6 -10.11 -8.11 -3.15
C LEU A 6 -10.05 -8.07 -1.62
N LEU A 7 -8.86 -8.12 -1.03
CA LEU A 7 -8.66 -7.94 0.42
C LEU A 7 -8.59 -6.46 0.85
N GLY A 8 -8.70 -5.50 -0.08
CA GLY A 8 -8.57 -4.07 0.22
C GLY A 8 -7.14 -3.64 0.61
N GLN A 9 -6.12 -4.46 0.33
CA GLN A 9 -4.76 -4.26 0.88
C GLN A 9 -3.80 -3.50 -0.05
N HIS A 10 -4.27 -3.05 -1.22
CA HIS A 10 -3.41 -2.46 -2.25
C HIS A 10 -2.60 -1.23 -1.79
N ARG A 11 -3.20 -0.33 -0.99
CA ARG A 11 -2.49 0.85 -0.44
C ARG A 11 -1.39 0.45 0.53
N ARG A 12 -1.65 -0.53 1.40
CA ARG A 12 -0.65 -1.06 2.35
C ARG A 12 0.48 -1.77 1.62
N PHE A 13 0.15 -2.55 0.60
CA PHE A 13 1.12 -3.22 -0.26
C PHE A 13 2.07 -2.22 -0.92
N GLU A 14 1.55 -1.12 -1.50
CA GLU A 14 2.38 -0.10 -2.14
C GLU A 14 3.42 0.53 -1.20
N VAL A 15 3.06 0.73 0.07
CA VAL A 15 3.95 1.31 1.07
C VAL A 15 4.99 0.30 1.58
N LEU A 16 4.55 -0.95 1.82
CA LEU A 16 5.31 -1.98 2.56
C LEU A 16 6.01 -3.02 1.67
N ASP A 17 5.84 -2.99 0.35
CA ASP A 17 6.49 -3.94 -0.54
C ASP A 17 8.03 -3.78 -0.54
N PHE A 18 8.73 -4.89 -0.32
CA PHE A 18 10.19 -4.92 -0.21
C PHE A 18 10.88 -4.50 -1.52
N CYS A 19 10.36 -4.93 -2.67
CA CYS A 19 10.93 -4.58 -3.96
C CYS A 19 10.76 -3.08 -4.23
N TYR A 20 9.60 -2.52 -3.90
CA TYR A 20 9.32 -1.09 -4.08
C TYR A 20 10.20 -0.25 -3.17
N HIS A 21 10.45 -0.70 -1.94
CA HIS A 21 11.41 -0.07 -1.04
C HIS A 21 12.83 -0.11 -1.62
N LEU A 22 13.30 -1.27 -2.08
CA LEU A 22 14.63 -1.42 -2.69
C LEU A 22 14.82 -0.50 -3.89
N HIS A 23 13.82 -0.44 -4.80
CA HIS A 23 13.85 0.48 -5.93
C HIS A 23 13.93 1.96 -5.49
N ARG A 24 13.19 2.36 -4.43
CA ARG A 24 13.25 3.73 -3.89
C ARG A 24 14.63 4.08 -3.34
N ILE A 25 15.25 3.18 -2.58
CA ILE A 25 16.58 3.41 -2.01
C ILE A 25 17.65 3.44 -3.10
N GLN A 26 17.63 2.50 -4.04
CA GLN A 26 18.59 2.47 -5.14
C GLN A 26 18.48 3.71 -6.04
N LYS A 27 17.25 4.21 -6.28
CA LYS A 27 17.04 5.47 -7.01
C LYS A 27 17.62 6.68 -6.27
N PHE A 28 17.62 6.64 -4.94
CA PHE A 28 18.13 7.72 -4.09
C PHE A 28 19.66 7.73 -4.04
N ASP A 29 20.29 6.56 -3.83
CA ASP A 29 21.75 6.47 -3.66
C ASP A 29 22.53 6.14 -4.95
N GLY A 30 21.87 5.65 -5.99
CA GLY A 30 22.43 5.36 -7.30
C GLY A 30 23.37 4.15 -7.33
N LYS A 31 23.45 3.33 -6.28
CA LYS A 31 24.40 2.22 -6.22
C LYS A 31 24.04 1.11 -7.22
N ASP A 32 25.06 0.52 -7.85
CA ASP A 32 24.90 -0.64 -8.75
C ASP A 32 25.99 -1.68 -8.47
N GLU A 33 25.77 -2.46 -7.42
CA GLU A 33 26.65 -3.55 -7.00
C GLU A 33 26.12 -4.91 -7.43
N THR A 34 26.97 -5.93 -7.41
CA THR A 34 26.55 -7.32 -7.55
C THR A 34 26.50 -7.97 -6.19
N VAL A 35 25.29 -8.25 -5.70
CA VAL A 35 25.04 -8.86 -4.39
C VAL A 35 24.57 -10.29 -4.60
N ASN A 36 25.28 -11.28 -4.06
CA ASN A 36 24.96 -12.70 -4.21
C ASN A 36 24.76 -13.13 -5.69
N GLY A 37 25.58 -12.60 -6.59
CA GLY A 37 25.49 -12.86 -8.03
C GLY A 37 24.36 -12.12 -8.76
N VAL A 38 23.57 -11.30 -8.06
CA VAL A 38 22.51 -10.48 -8.66
C VAL A 38 23.01 -9.06 -8.85
N ARG A 39 23.00 -8.58 -10.10
CA ARG A 39 23.31 -7.18 -10.41
C ARG A 39 22.15 -6.28 -10.02
N LEU A 40 22.39 -5.37 -9.08
CA LEU A 40 21.36 -4.52 -8.48
C LEU A 40 20.61 -3.69 -9.53
N GLY A 41 21.31 -3.04 -10.47
CA GLY A 41 20.70 -2.23 -11.52
C GLY A 41 19.75 -3.04 -12.42
N ARG A 42 20.10 -4.29 -12.76
CA ARG A 42 19.19 -5.18 -13.52
C ARG A 42 17.96 -5.59 -12.69
N MET A 43 18.13 -5.81 -11.39
CA MET A 43 17.04 -6.15 -10.50
C MET A 43 16.05 -4.99 -10.37
N VAL A 44 16.55 -3.77 -10.12
CA VAL A 44 15.72 -2.58 -9.95
C VAL A 44 14.97 -2.21 -11.23
N GLU A 45 15.59 -2.36 -12.39
CA GLU A 45 14.90 -2.18 -13.69
C GLU A 45 13.75 -3.18 -13.87
N ARG A 46 13.93 -4.44 -13.45
CA ARG A 46 12.84 -5.43 -13.48
C ARG A 46 11.73 -5.05 -12.52
N ILE A 47 12.07 -4.66 -11.29
CA ILE A 47 11.10 -4.19 -10.28
C ILE A 47 10.26 -3.05 -10.86
N ARG A 48 10.88 -2.08 -11.53
CA ARG A 48 10.16 -0.95 -12.15
C ARG A 48 9.12 -1.39 -13.18
N ARG A 49 9.42 -2.41 -13.99
CA ARG A 49 8.46 -2.95 -14.97
C ARG A 49 7.29 -3.65 -14.30
N PHE A 50 7.57 -4.42 -13.24
CA PHE A 50 6.51 -5.05 -12.45
C PHE A 50 5.66 -4.02 -11.69
N GLN A 51 6.25 -2.92 -11.22
CA GLN A 51 5.49 -1.79 -10.65
C GLN A 51 4.44 -1.28 -11.63
N LEU A 52 4.86 -0.97 -12.87
CA LEU A 52 3.95 -0.48 -13.90
C LEU A 52 2.84 -1.48 -14.23
N LEU A 53 3.19 -2.76 -14.37
CA LEU A 53 2.20 -3.83 -14.59
C LEU A 53 1.21 -3.94 -13.42
N ASN A 54 1.71 -3.91 -12.18
CA ASN A 54 0.87 -4.00 -10.98
C ASN A 54 -0.10 -2.82 -10.90
N SER A 55 0.36 -1.60 -11.18
CA SER A 55 -0.49 -0.40 -11.26
C SER A 55 -1.56 -0.55 -12.32
N GLN A 56 -1.23 -1.04 -13.52
CA GLN A 56 -2.20 -1.28 -14.59
C GLN A 56 -3.28 -2.29 -14.18
N ILE A 57 -2.87 -3.43 -13.60
CA ILE A 57 -3.83 -4.45 -13.14
C ILE A 57 -4.74 -3.88 -12.04
N LEU A 58 -4.19 -3.10 -11.10
CA LEU A 58 -4.98 -2.48 -10.03
C LEU A 58 -6.03 -1.50 -10.56
N VAL A 59 -5.67 -0.66 -11.54
CA VAL A 59 -6.62 0.26 -12.18
C VAL A 59 -7.76 -0.51 -12.84
N ILE A 60 -7.43 -1.56 -13.59
CA ILE A 60 -8.44 -2.40 -14.25
C ILE A 60 -9.37 -3.04 -13.21
N LEU A 61 -8.82 -3.67 -12.17
CA LEU A 61 -9.60 -4.30 -11.11
C LEU A 61 -10.48 -3.28 -10.36
N GLY A 62 -9.93 -2.11 -10.04
CA GLY A 62 -10.69 -1.03 -9.40
C GLY A 62 -11.93 -0.66 -10.18
N ASN A 63 -11.78 -0.40 -11.49
CA ASN A 63 -12.90 -0.05 -12.37
C ASN A 63 -14.04 -1.09 -12.37
N PHE A 64 -13.73 -2.38 -12.21
CA PHE A 64 -14.75 -3.44 -12.15
C PHE A 64 -15.34 -3.65 -10.75
N LEU A 65 -14.58 -3.36 -9.70
CA LEU A 65 -15.03 -3.53 -8.31
C LEU A 65 -15.91 -2.36 -7.83
N THR A 66 -15.55 -1.12 -8.17
CA THR A 66 -16.29 0.07 -7.72
C THR A 66 -17.70 0.17 -8.30
N ALA A 67 -17.94 -0.43 -9.47
CA ALA A 67 -19.27 -0.51 -10.09
C ALA A 67 -20.32 -1.28 -9.26
N SER A 68 -19.91 -2.00 -8.21
CA SER A 68 -20.80 -2.80 -7.36
C SER A 68 -21.14 -2.15 -6.01
N GLU A 69 -20.49 -1.04 -5.62
CA GLU A 69 -20.47 -0.53 -4.23
C GLU A 69 -21.21 0.82 -4.03
N GLU A 70 -21.83 1.41 -5.06
CA GLU A 70 -22.45 2.76 -5.00
C GLU A 70 -23.65 2.94 -4.02
N LEU A 71 -23.99 1.93 -3.20
CA LEU A 71 -25.19 1.92 -2.37
C LEU A 71 -24.95 1.90 -0.84
N GLU A 72 -23.70 1.82 -0.36
CA GLU A 72 -23.42 1.75 1.08
C GLU A 72 -22.55 2.92 1.56
N GLU A 73 -22.96 3.58 2.66
CA GLU A 73 -22.13 4.58 3.35
C GLU A 73 -20.86 3.92 3.91
N GLU A 74 -19.70 4.40 3.49
CA GLU A 74 -18.40 3.88 3.94
C GLU A 74 -18.19 4.23 5.42
N HIS A 75 -18.42 3.27 6.32
CA HIS A 75 -18.14 3.44 7.75
C HIS A 75 -16.61 3.41 7.99
N VAL A 76 -16.01 4.59 8.12
CA VAL A 76 -14.57 4.73 8.36
C VAL A 76 -14.29 4.62 9.86
N ARG A 77 -13.26 3.84 10.21
CA ARG A 77 -12.78 3.74 11.59
C ARG A 77 -12.28 5.09 12.11
N GLU A 78 -12.90 5.58 13.17
CA GLU A 78 -12.47 6.79 13.88
C GLU A 78 -11.44 6.49 14.98
N PHE A 79 -10.59 7.47 15.27
CA PHE A 79 -9.63 7.41 16.37
C PHE A 79 -9.89 8.58 17.30
N MET A 80 -10.08 8.30 18.58
CA MET A 80 -10.34 9.35 19.56
C MET A 80 -9.11 10.26 19.75
N PRO A 81 -9.31 11.57 19.95
CA PRO A 81 -8.22 12.47 20.29
C PRO A 81 -7.64 12.16 21.68
N PRO A 82 -6.41 12.61 21.99
CA PRO A 82 -5.86 12.49 23.33
C PRO A 82 -6.81 13.10 24.36
N THR A 83 -7.18 12.33 25.39
CA THR A 83 -8.05 12.79 26.48
C THR A 83 -7.24 13.03 27.74
N HIS A 84 -7.54 14.13 28.44
CA HIS A 84 -6.92 14.40 29.73
C HIS A 84 -7.38 13.35 30.75
N PRO A 85 -6.52 12.87 31.67
CA PRO A 85 -6.87 11.83 32.64
C PRO A 85 -8.11 12.12 33.49
N SER A 86 -8.42 13.39 33.73
CA SER A 86 -9.61 13.82 34.48
C SER A 86 -10.92 13.65 33.71
N LEU A 87 -10.86 13.43 32.40
CA LEU A 87 -12.02 13.28 31.50
C LEU A 87 -12.14 11.84 30.96
N THR A 88 -11.22 10.95 31.35
CA THR A 88 -11.20 9.56 30.88
C THR A 88 -12.45 8.82 31.38
N GLY A 89 -13.27 8.32 30.44
CA GLY A 89 -14.52 7.60 30.72
C GLY A 89 -15.80 8.45 30.67
N GLN A 90 -15.73 9.76 30.43
CA GLN A 90 -16.93 10.61 30.27
C GLN A 90 -17.53 10.59 28.85
N TYR A 91 -16.78 10.12 27.86
CA TYR A 91 -17.26 9.91 26.49
C TYR A 91 -17.22 8.42 26.19
N PRO A 92 -18.37 7.74 26.00
CA PRO A 92 -18.38 6.34 25.64
C PRO A 92 -17.72 6.14 24.27
N VAL A 93 -16.95 5.07 24.13
CA VAL A 93 -16.48 4.60 22.82
C VAL A 93 -17.69 3.96 22.16
N GLU A 94 -18.38 4.67 21.28
CA GLU A 94 -19.41 4.04 20.44
C GLU A 94 -18.72 2.92 19.63
N SER A 95 -19.25 1.70 19.79
CA SER A 95 -18.67 0.44 19.27
C SER A 95 -19.21 0.11 17.90
#